data_AF-A0A401FI61-F1
#
_entry.id   AF-A0A401FI61-F1
#
_cell.length_a   1.000
_cell.length_b   1.000
_cell.length_c   1.000
_cell.angle_alpha   90.00
_cell.angle_beta   90.00
_cell.angle_gamma   90.00
#
_symmetry.space_group_name_H-M   'P 1'
#
loop_
_entity.id
_entity.type
_entity.pdbx_description
1 polymer ?
#
loop_
_entity_poly.entity_id
_entity_poly.type
_entity_poly.pdbx_seq_one_letter_code
_entity_poly.pdbx_strand_id
1 'polypeptide(L)'
;MKIQLKKTVLMTILFTSLGLAGASAVRADVIDAPGSAGSIKTVNAGNVLTDYSEESLNTVNNSTPQGNKDRKYTKYKLDPTGINESNSYQTISGSSQTNMLTTKFFLPDGFNVSNYQHGNFQSVALDNDNNIYFVESNGTNTNYGAIVKFDLTKLAKLGVNTDINALWRSFDYFNPYTAEGLQHNQDYDAAYSKMQSDFDAIKTLTNTLNKNKSYQDNQENWQKNAQKWYYSWKDKRDKYQKKTSTKYSYKTRQNAKKIVKQSKAKMAQWMKSYQGHKAKVKAYDKKLSSIQSQIDGHQTKVDAVKNENPDMFKYVDIAQTAQLSPQVNIGHGQTLTFNPQNQHLYLAEDNTLSDLKTTEDNVVMEMDPNTLKPIRQYKFKMLHDNGSKTSNLQLHTLAFDNDGNAYWGRKMGNGYMFFYGRLDENSVKFAAGSSYVGNRGGDSNQGVSVNPANGRLYFVSDDILTSVPANLVRSGKFDASDIHYQAFNSKREFESLAFDQEGYGYLLALWPPELMVSSKPLN
;
A
#
# COMPACT_ATOMS: atom_id res chain seq x y z
N MET A 1 -14.28 7.60 45.78
CA MET A 1 -13.30 7.42 44.70
C MET A 1 -14.04 7.04 43.42
N LYS A 2 -14.30 8.00 42.53
CA LYS A 2 -14.90 7.74 41.21
C LYS A 2 -13.78 7.16 40.34
N ILE A 3 -13.81 5.86 40.08
CA ILE A 3 -12.96 5.27 39.04
C ILE A 3 -13.53 5.81 37.73
N GLN A 4 -12.92 6.86 37.19
CA GLN A 4 -13.06 7.14 35.78
C GLN A 4 -12.38 5.97 35.07
N LEU A 5 -13.17 5.03 34.55
CA LEU A 5 -12.74 4.29 33.37
C LEU A 5 -12.51 5.38 32.32
N LYS A 6 -11.26 5.84 32.21
CA LYS A 6 -10.78 6.52 31.01
C LYS A 6 -11.30 5.71 29.84
N LYS A 7 -11.89 6.39 28.87
CA LYS A 7 -12.26 5.84 27.57
C LYS A 7 -11.11 4.92 27.12
N THR A 8 -11.26 3.62 27.36
CA THR A 8 -10.25 2.65 26.99
C THR A 8 -10.27 2.66 25.49
N VAL A 9 -9.16 3.13 24.94
CA VAL A 9 -8.76 2.94 23.54
C VAL A 9 -9.25 1.56 23.14
N LEU A 10 -10.04 1.49 22.07
CA LEU A 10 -10.30 0.23 21.39
C LEU A 10 -8.91 -0.29 21.03
N MET A 11 -8.37 -1.18 21.85
CA MET A 11 -7.13 -1.85 21.56
C MET A 11 -7.52 -2.81 20.45
N THR A 12 -7.48 -2.30 19.21
CA THR A 12 -7.22 -3.15 18.07
C THR A 12 -5.84 -3.72 18.36
N ILE A 13 -5.79 -4.80 19.12
CA ILE A 13 -4.63 -5.68 19.14
C ILE A 13 -4.62 -6.21 17.72
N LEU A 14 -3.90 -5.49 16.85
CA LEU A 14 -3.43 -6.06 15.60
C LEU A 14 -2.54 -7.21 16.05
N PHE A 15 -3.13 -8.38 16.18
CA PHE A 15 -2.40 -9.59 15.85
C PHE A 15 -2.05 -9.44 14.37
N THR A 16 -0.90 -8.82 14.09
CA THR A 16 -0.11 -9.15 12.90
C THR A 16 0.45 -10.55 13.15
N SER A 17 -0.45 -11.52 13.19
CA SER A 17 -0.22 -12.94 12.96
C SER A 17 -1.41 -13.45 12.14
N LEU A 18 -1.78 -12.65 11.13
CA LEU A 18 -2.74 -13.04 10.11
C LEU A 18 -2.00 -13.90 9.08
N GLY A 19 -1.99 -15.19 9.33
CA GLY A 19 -1.48 -16.24 8.45
C GLY A 19 -0.96 -17.39 9.29
N LEU A 20 -1.11 -18.64 8.86
CA LEU A 20 -0.75 -19.87 9.60
C LEU A 20 -1.79 -20.37 10.62
N ALA A 21 -3.06 -20.38 10.21
CA ALA A 21 -3.95 -21.48 10.59
C ALA A 21 -4.33 -22.22 9.29
N GLY A 22 -3.52 -23.19 8.87
CA GLY A 22 -3.74 -23.88 7.60
C GLY A 22 -2.72 -24.97 7.25
N ALA A 23 -2.74 -26.07 7.99
CA ALA A 23 -2.39 -27.44 7.57
C ALA A 23 -0.99 -27.78 7.01
N SER A 24 -0.50 -28.91 7.55
CA SER A 24 0.55 -29.82 7.07
C SER A 24 2.01 -29.49 7.37
N ALA A 25 2.72 -30.51 7.86
CA ALA A 25 4.10 -30.47 8.30
C ALA A 25 5.04 -30.23 7.11
N VAL A 26 5.32 -28.96 6.81
CA VAL A 26 6.46 -28.45 6.04
C VAL A 26 6.75 -27.05 6.61
N ARG A 27 8.03 -26.71 6.76
CA ARG A 27 8.58 -25.49 7.40
C ARG A 27 7.64 -24.26 7.29
N ALA A 28 7.34 -23.61 8.40
CA ALA A 28 6.66 -22.33 8.37
C ALA A 28 7.71 -21.25 8.06
N ASP A 29 7.94 -21.00 6.77
CA ASP A 29 8.69 -19.82 6.36
C ASP A 29 7.91 -18.58 6.82
N VAL A 30 8.59 -17.56 7.35
CA VAL A 30 7.94 -16.33 7.84
C VAL A 30 7.05 -15.65 6.78
N ILE A 31 7.32 -15.94 5.50
CA ILE A 31 6.51 -15.57 4.36
C ILE A 31 6.28 -16.82 3.52
N ASP A 32 5.01 -17.16 3.29
CA ASP A 32 4.64 -18.27 2.42
C ASP A 32 5.08 -17.99 0.98
N ALA A 33 5.66 -18.99 0.33
CA ALA A 33 5.96 -18.91 -1.09
C ALA A 33 4.68 -18.62 -1.91
N PRO A 34 4.75 -17.74 -2.91
CA PRO A 34 3.57 -17.37 -3.68
C PRO A 34 3.00 -18.57 -4.45
N GLY A 35 1.67 -18.68 -4.43
CA GLY A 35 0.95 -19.69 -5.21
C GLY A 35 0.97 -19.42 -6.71
N SER A 36 0.26 -20.24 -7.49
CA SER A 36 0.07 -20.03 -8.93
C SER A 36 -1.10 -19.09 -9.22
N ALA A 37 -0.95 -18.21 -10.22
CA ALA A 37 -2.01 -17.31 -10.67
C ALA A 37 -3.22 -18.03 -11.30
N GLY A 38 -3.06 -19.29 -11.74
CA GLY A 38 -4.08 -20.01 -12.48
C GLY A 38 -4.36 -19.40 -13.86
N SER A 39 -5.57 -19.61 -14.37
CA SER A 39 -5.99 -19.06 -15.67
C SER A 39 -6.42 -17.61 -15.54
N ILE A 40 -5.86 -16.74 -16.40
CA ILE A 40 -6.14 -15.30 -16.41
C ILE A 40 -7.00 -14.97 -17.63
N LYS A 41 -8.08 -14.22 -17.44
CA LYS A 41 -8.95 -13.77 -18.54
C LYS A 41 -8.15 -12.96 -19.56
N THR A 42 -8.33 -13.21 -20.85
CA THR A 42 -7.67 -12.44 -21.92
C THR A 42 -8.64 -11.52 -22.66
N VAL A 43 -8.20 -10.30 -22.97
CA VAL A 43 -8.87 -9.33 -23.85
C VAL A 43 -7.96 -9.10 -25.06
N ASN A 44 -8.43 -9.46 -26.27
CA ASN A 44 -7.68 -9.21 -27.51
C ASN A 44 -8.20 -7.94 -28.16
N ALA A 45 -7.33 -6.93 -28.31
CA ALA A 45 -7.70 -5.63 -28.87
C ALA A 45 -7.21 -5.39 -30.30
N GLY A 46 -6.45 -6.33 -30.88
CA GLY A 46 -5.94 -6.20 -32.26
C GLY A 46 -4.86 -5.12 -32.37
N ASN A 47 -4.81 -4.42 -33.51
CA ASN A 47 -3.92 -3.27 -33.65
C ASN A 47 -4.53 -2.04 -32.97
N VAL A 48 -3.80 -1.44 -32.03
CA VAL A 48 -4.31 -0.35 -31.19
C VAL A 48 -3.60 0.97 -31.40
N LEU A 49 -2.52 0.98 -32.18
CA LEU A 49 -1.82 2.20 -32.57
C LEU A 49 -2.47 2.80 -33.82
N THR A 50 -2.88 4.06 -33.73
CA THR A 50 -3.29 4.82 -34.92
C THR A 50 -2.07 5.19 -35.76
N ASP A 51 -2.23 5.19 -37.08
CA ASP A 51 -1.16 5.47 -38.05
C ASP A 51 -0.30 6.68 -37.63
N TYR A 52 1.01 6.44 -37.48
CA TYR A 52 2.00 7.47 -37.24
C TYR A 52 3.27 7.14 -38.05
N SER A 53 4.03 8.17 -38.41
CA SER A 53 5.37 8.04 -38.99
C SER A 53 6.35 8.81 -38.12
N GLU A 54 7.55 8.26 -37.89
CA GLU A 54 8.61 8.95 -37.16
C GLU A 54 9.04 10.25 -37.86
N GLU A 55 8.91 10.32 -39.19
CA GLU A 55 9.26 11.50 -39.99
C GLU A 55 8.34 12.70 -39.74
N SER A 56 7.15 12.49 -39.18
CA SER A 56 6.18 13.57 -38.91
C SER A 56 6.30 14.16 -37.51
N LEU A 57 7.24 13.67 -36.69
CA LEU A 57 7.39 14.10 -35.30
C LEU A 57 8.24 15.37 -35.19
N ASN A 58 7.71 16.36 -34.47
CA ASN A 58 8.42 17.61 -34.21
C ASN A 58 9.47 17.42 -33.12
N THR A 59 10.72 17.75 -33.43
CA THR A 59 11.81 17.71 -32.45
C THR A 59 11.77 18.99 -31.61
N VAL A 60 11.62 18.86 -30.28
CA VAL A 60 11.76 19.99 -29.36
C VAL A 60 13.22 20.06 -28.92
N ASN A 61 13.95 21.03 -29.47
CA ASN A 61 15.36 21.24 -29.14
C ASN A 61 15.51 21.76 -27.72
N ASN A 62 16.23 21.01 -26.89
CA ASN A 62 16.44 21.32 -25.48
C ASN A 62 17.91 21.13 -25.07
N SER A 63 18.36 21.90 -24.07
CA SER A 63 19.61 21.66 -23.37
C SER A 63 19.34 20.84 -22.12
N THR A 64 20.14 19.80 -21.88
CA THR A 64 20.03 18.99 -20.66
C THR A 64 21.43 18.64 -20.13
N PRO A 65 21.63 18.61 -18.80
CA PRO A 65 22.85 18.06 -18.23
C PRO A 65 23.10 16.62 -18.71
N GLN A 66 24.37 16.21 -18.70
CA GLN A 66 24.69 14.81 -18.97
C GLN A 66 24.52 14.01 -17.68
N GLY A 67 23.57 13.06 -17.69
CA GLY A 67 23.48 12.01 -16.71
C GLY A 67 24.57 10.95 -16.93
N ASN A 68 24.43 9.80 -16.26
CA ASN A 68 25.39 8.72 -16.40
C ASN A 68 25.20 8.02 -17.75
N LYS A 69 26.25 7.98 -18.58
CA LYS A 69 26.23 7.31 -19.89
C LYS A 69 27.22 6.17 -20.04
N ASP A 70 28.15 6.02 -19.09
CA ASP A 70 29.17 4.98 -19.15
C ASP A 70 28.70 3.64 -18.54
N ARG A 71 27.51 3.63 -17.91
CA ARG A 71 26.91 2.48 -17.21
C ARG A 71 27.84 1.89 -16.13
N LYS A 72 28.73 2.70 -15.58
CA LYS A 72 29.56 2.35 -14.43
C LYS A 72 28.85 2.85 -13.19
N TYR A 73 28.45 1.89 -12.35
CA TYR A 73 27.72 2.18 -11.13
C TYR A 73 28.59 1.96 -9.89
N THR A 74 28.36 2.77 -8.86
CA THR A 74 28.92 2.58 -7.53
C THR A 74 28.25 1.36 -6.91
N LYS A 75 29.01 0.25 -6.80
CA LYS A 75 28.55 -1.00 -6.18
C LYS A 75 29.20 -1.17 -4.81
N TYR A 76 28.40 -1.45 -3.80
CA TYR A 76 28.90 -1.76 -2.46
C TYR A 76 27.97 -2.77 -1.77
N LYS A 77 28.48 -3.39 -0.70
CA LYS A 77 27.72 -4.34 0.12
C LYS A 77 27.17 -3.65 1.35
N LEU A 78 25.97 -4.03 1.76
CA LEU A 78 25.42 -3.65 3.05
C LEU A 78 26.08 -4.48 4.15
N ASP A 79 26.37 -3.86 5.28
CA ASP A 79 26.87 -4.55 6.47
C ASP A 79 25.67 -5.15 7.24
N PRO A 80 25.58 -6.50 7.38
CA PRO A 80 24.54 -7.17 8.16
C PRO A 80 24.60 -6.90 9.66
N THR A 81 25.78 -6.55 10.15
CA THR A 81 26.08 -6.40 11.58
C THR A 81 26.30 -4.95 12.02
N GLY A 82 26.46 -4.05 11.06
CA GLY A 82 26.84 -2.66 11.27
C GLY A 82 25.76 -1.63 10.92
N ILE A 83 26.18 -0.36 10.92
CA ILE A 83 25.35 0.78 10.54
C ILE A 83 25.62 1.08 9.06
N ASN A 84 24.63 0.85 8.19
CA ASN A 84 24.67 1.41 6.84
C ASN A 84 24.15 2.85 6.90
N GLU A 85 24.89 3.78 6.30
CA GLU A 85 24.52 5.20 6.26
C GLU A 85 23.48 5.48 5.16
N SER A 86 22.68 6.52 5.37
CA SER A 86 21.78 7.03 4.35
C SER A 86 22.59 7.72 3.25
N ASN A 87 22.36 7.33 2.00
CA ASN A 87 22.82 8.06 0.83
C ASN A 87 21.99 9.31 0.62
N SER A 88 22.64 10.38 0.16
CA SER A 88 21.97 11.59 -0.23
C SER A 88 22.63 12.19 -1.47
N TYR A 89 21.83 12.46 -2.50
CA TYR A 89 22.30 13.02 -3.77
C TYR A 89 21.53 14.31 -4.09
N GLN A 90 22.24 15.43 -4.10
CA GLN A 90 21.69 16.70 -4.55
C GLN A 90 21.74 16.80 -6.08
N THR A 91 20.80 17.53 -6.65
CA THR A 91 20.83 17.89 -8.07
C THR A 91 22.07 18.71 -8.41
N ILE A 92 22.68 18.46 -9.57
CA ILE A 92 23.88 19.16 -10.06
C ILE A 92 23.54 20.45 -10.82
N SER A 93 24.56 21.29 -11.02
CA SER A 93 24.49 22.49 -11.85
C SER A 93 23.97 22.19 -13.26
N GLY A 94 23.11 23.05 -13.78
CA GLY A 94 22.44 22.87 -15.08
C GLY A 94 21.11 22.14 -15.01
N SER A 95 20.74 21.56 -13.86
CA SER A 95 19.37 21.12 -13.61
C SER A 95 18.43 22.33 -13.64
N SER A 96 17.26 22.19 -14.26
CA SER A 96 16.25 23.26 -14.26
C SER A 96 15.47 23.32 -12.95
N GLN A 97 15.49 22.23 -12.18
CA GLN A 97 14.89 22.12 -10.86
C GLN A 97 15.93 21.63 -9.85
N THR A 98 15.86 22.13 -8.63
CA THR A 98 16.72 21.68 -7.53
C THR A 98 16.00 20.65 -6.68
N ASN A 99 16.67 19.60 -6.24
CA ASN A 99 16.14 18.65 -5.25
C ASN A 99 17.28 17.84 -4.62
N MET A 100 16.92 16.94 -3.71
CA MET A 100 17.79 15.97 -3.09
C MET A 100 17.04 14.65 -2.99
N LEU A 101 17.69 13.57 -3.37
CA LEU A 101 17.21 12.20 -3.15
C LEU A 101 17.93 11.63 -1.93
N THR A 102 17.20 11.08 -0.97
CA THR A 102 17.78 10.50 0.25
C THR A 102 17.23 9.09 0.45
N THR A 103 18.06 8.17 0.96
CA THR A 103 17.63 6.81 1.31
C THR A 103 16.43 6.86 2.23
N LYS A 104 15.35 6.20 1.82
CA LYS A 104 14.22 5.88 2.69
C LYS A 104 14.49 4.56 3.43
N PHE A 105 14.88 3.53 2.69
CA PHE A 105 15.36 2.25 3.22
C PHE A 105 16.03 1.42 2.12
N PHE A 106 16.86 0.47 2.53
CA PHE A 106 17.43 -0.55 1.65
C PHE A 106 16.44 -1.71 1.46
N LEU A 107 16.41 -2.27 0.26
CA LEU A 107 15.63 -3.46 -0.08
C LEU A 107 16.51 -4.71 0.06
N PRO A 108 15.92 -5.88 0.39
CA PRO A 108 16.65 -7.15 0.46
C PRO A 108 17.15 -7.63 -0.90
N ASP A 109 18.05 -8.63 -0.93
CA ASP A 109 18.41 -9.32 -2.18
C ASP A 109 17.23 -10.11 -2.78
N GLY A 110 16.17 -10.30 -2.01
CA GLY A 110 14.86 -10.79 -2.45
C GLY A 110 13.90 -10.82 -1.29
N PHE A 111 12.62 -10.96 -1.57
CA PHE A 111 11.59 -11.09 -0.54
C PHE A 111 11.29 -12.56 -0.22
N ASN A 112 12.28 -13.45 -0.43
CA ASN A 112 12.21 -14.89 -0.17
C ASN A 112 11.17 -15.63 -1.03
N VAL A 113 10.90 -15.11 -2.24
CA VAL A 113 9.97 -15.73 -3.20
C VAL A 113 10.59 -16.96 -3.89
N SER A 114 11.88 -16.93 -4.18
CA SER A 114 12.61 -18.05 -4.80
C SER A 114 14.11 -18.03 -4.45
N ASN A 115 14.78 -19.18 -4.59
CA ASN A 115 16.23 -19.31 -4.39
C ASN A 115 17.08 -18.65 -5.50
N TYR A 116 16.43 -18.01 -6.48
CA TYR A 116 17.05 -17.29 -7.59
C TYR A 116 17.00 -15.76 -7.41
N GLN A 117 16.63 -15.30 -6.21
CA GLN A 117 16.64 -13.90 -5.86
C GLN A 117 18.05 -13.28 -5.96
N HIS A 118 18.14 -12.04 -6.44
CA HIS A 118 19.41 -11.39 -6.79
C HIS A 118 19.39 -9.84 -6.67
N GLY A 119 18.38 -9.28 -6.01
CA GLY A 119 18.31 -7.87 -5.64
C GLY A 119 18.09 -6.92 -6.82
N ASN A 120 17.67 -7.44 -7.97
CA ASN A 120 17.47 -6.67 -9.19
C ASN A 120 15.99 -6.30 -9.37
N PHE A 121 15.51 -5.38 -8.55
CA PHE A 121 14.16 -4.84 -8.69
C PHE A 121 14.15 -3.83 -9.83
N GLN A 122 13.28 -4.04 -10.82
CA GLN A 122 13.24 -3.24 -12.04
C GLN A 122 12.09 -2.21 -12.03
N SER A 123 11.17 -2.29 -11.06
CA SER A 123 10.05 -1.35 -10.99
C SER A 123 9.52 -1.15 -9.57
N VAL A 124 9.04 0.08 -9.33
CA VAL A 124 8.30 0.48 -8.13
C VAL A 124 7.01 1.19 -8.54
N ALA A 125 5.91 0.93 -7.83
CA ALA A 125 4.65 1.67 -7.95
C ALA A 125 4.12 2.10 -6.58
N LEU A 126 3.34 3.18 -6.55
CA LEU A 126 2.56 3.60 -5.38
C LEU A 126 1.08 3.73 -5.75
N ASP A 127 0.19 3.38 -4.82
CA ASP A 127 -1.24 3.66 -4.93
C ASP A 127 -1.67 4.88 -4.09
N ASN A 128 -2.96 5.22 -4.17
CA ASN A 128 -3.53 6.36 -3.44
C ASN A 128 -3.56 6.18 -1.91
N ASP A 129 -3.37 4.95 -1.41
CA ASP A 129 -3.47 4.59 0.01
C ASP A 129 -2.07 4.43 0.64
N ASN A 130 -1.02 4.93 -0.03
CA ASN A 130 0.38 4.80 0.37
C ASN A 130 0.85 3.34 0.50
N ASN A 131 0.27 2.44 -0.30
CA ASN A 131 0.87 1.14 -0.54
C ASN A 131 1.95 1.28 -1.62
N ILE A 132 3.08 0.64 -1.38
CA ILE A 132 4.20 0.54 -2.31
C ILE A 132 4.31 -0.89 -2.85
N TYR A 133 4.68 -1.00 -4.12
CA TYR A 133 4.77 -2.27 -4.82
C TYR A 133 6.13 -2.39 -5.49
N PHE A 134 6.72 -3.58 -5.42
CA PHE A 134 7.95 -3.93 -6.11
C PHE A 134 7.72 -5.15 -7.01
N VAL A 135 8.40 -5.18 -8.15
CA VAL A 135 8.47 -6.38 -9.00
C VAL A 135 9.70 -7.18 -8.59
N GLU A 136 9.49 -8.38 -8.04
CA GLU A 136 10.56 -9.32 -7.74
C GLU A 136 10.64 -10.40 -8.83
N SER A 137 11.83 -10.53 -9.43
CA SER A 137 12.11 -11.55 -10.44
C SER A 137 12.69 -12.82 -9.82
N ASN A 138 12.26 -13.99 -10.30
CA ASN A 138 12.82 -15.31 -9.96
C ASN A 138 14.18 -15.59 -10.63
N GLY A 139 15.01 -14.57 -10.83
CA GLY A 139 16.31 -14.73 -11.46
C GLY A 139 16.35 -14.39 -12.95
N THR A 140 17.57 -14.21 -13.43
CA THR A 140 17.87 -13.86 -14.83
C THR A 140 17.28 -14.88 -15.80
N ASN A 141 16.67 -14.40 -16.88
CA ASN A 141 16.06 -15.19 -17.97
C ASN A 141 14.81 -16.00 -17.62
N THR A 142 14.19 -15.79 -16.45
CA THR A 142 12.97 -16.53 -16.10
C THR A 142 11.69 -15.84 -16.57
N ASN A 143 11.69 -14.51 -16.69
CA ASN A 143 10.49 -13.66 -16.88
C ASN A 143 9.36 -13.92 -15.87
N TYR A 144 9.59 -14.75 -14.86
CA TYR A 144 8.63 -15.10 -13.83
C TYR A 144 9.01 -14.42 -12.53
N GLY A 145 8.01 -14.06 -11.74
CA GLY A 145 8.21 -13.33 -10.52
C GLY A 145 6.92 -13.10 -9.76
N ALA A 146 7.00 -12.26 -8.74
CA ALA A 146 5.87 -11.83 -7.94
C ALA A 146 5.89 -10.32 -7.72
N ILE A 147 4.72 -9.75 -7.45
CA ILE A 147 4.55 -8.40 -6.95
C ILE A 147 4.59 -8.46 -5.43
N VAL A 148 5.42 -7.62 -4.82
CA VAL A 148 5.52 -7.49 -3.36
C VAL A 148 4.92 -6.16 -2.95
N LYS A 149 3.88 -6.20 -2.11
CA LYS A 149 3.18 -5.01 -1.58
C LYS A 149 3.54 -4.77 -0.12
N PHE A 150 3.76 -3.51 0.23
CA PHE A 150 3.82 -3.03 1.60
C PHE A 150 2.93 -1.81 1.81
N ASP A 151 2.41 -1.65 3.03
CA ASP A 151 1.78 -0.41 3.50
C ASP A 151 2.86 0.46 4.16
N LEU A 152 3.19 1.62 3.57
CA LEU A 152 4.25 2.49 4.06
C LEU A 152 3.95 3.06 5.46
N THR A 153 2.68 3.22 5.83
CA THR A 153 2.26 3.67 7.16
C THR A 153 2.51 2.58 8.20
N LYS A 154 2.26 1.31 7.86
CA LYS A 154 2.61 0.18 8.73
C LYS A 154 4.12 0.03 8.90
N LEU A 155 4.89 0.10 7.81
CA LEU A 155 6.35 0.06 7.89
C LEU A 155 6.90 1.19 8.77
N ALA A 156 6.36 2.40 8.65
CA ALA A 156 6.73 3.54 9.49
C ALA A 156 6.46 3.28 10.99
N LYS A 157 5.31 2.69 11.33
CA LYS A 157 4.97 2.33 12.73
C LYS A 157 5.90 1.27 13.33
N LEU A 158 6.47 0.41 12.48
CA LEU A 158 7.46 -0.59 12.86
C LEU A 158 8.90 -0.05 12.89
N GLY A 159 9.08 1.26 12.64
CA GLY A 159 10.38 1.92 12.73
C GLY A 159 11.26 1.79 11.48
N VAL A 160 10.73 1.32 10.34
CA VAL A 160 11.51 1.16 9.10
C VAL A 160 12.02 2.50 8.56
N ASN A 161 11.28 3.60 8.77
CA ASN A 161 11.75 4.93 8.37
C ASN A 161 12.87 5.48 9.27
N THR A 162 13.05 4.93 10.47
CA THR A 162 14.11 5.35 11.41
C THR A 162 15.33 4.42 11.36
N ASP A 163 15.10 3.16 11.04
CA ASP A 163 16.12 2.15 10.81
C ASP A 163 16.06 1.73 9.35
N ILE A 164 16.82 2.42 8.51
CA ILE A 164 16.82 2.25 7.05
C ILE A 164 17.23 0.84 6.59
N ASN A 165 17.77 0.02 7.50
CA ASN A 165 18.16 -1.36 7.25
C ASN A 165 17.12 -2.37 7.74
N ALA A 166 16.08 -1.93 8.45
CA ALA A 166 15.13 -2.83 9.10
C ALA A 166 14.42 -3.74 8.10
N LEU A 167 14.03 -3.20 6.93
CA LEU A 167 13.39 -4.01 5.89
C LEU A 167 14.36 -5.06 5.33
N TRP A 168 15.53 -4.65 4.86
CA TRP A 168 16.57 -5.56 4.37
C TRP A 168 16.91 -6.66 5.39
N ARG A 169 17.21 -6.30 6.65
CA ARG A 169 17.52 -7.25 7.73
C ARG A 169 16.40 -8.22 8.01
N SER A 170 15.14 -7.79 7.89
CA SER A 170 14.00 -8.67 8.18
C SER A 170 13.94 -9.86 7.22
N PHE A 171 14.23 -9.63 5.94
CA PHE A 171 14.21 -10.68 4.93
C PHE A 171 15.49 -11.50 4.89
N ASP A 172 16.65 -10.87 5.12
CA ASP A 172 17.93 -11.55 5.25
C ASP A 172 17.94 -12.51 6.47
N TYR A 173 17.45 -12.03 7.62
CA TYR A 173 17.39 -12.81 8.86
C TYR A 173 16.57 -14.10 8.70
N PHE A 174 15.47 -14.05 7.94
CA PHE A 174 14.59 -15.21 7.71
C PHE A 174 14.78 -15.87 6.34
N ASN A 175 15.88 -15.60 5.64
CA ASN A 175 16.11 -16.12 4.30
C ASN A 175 16.17 -17.67 4.29
N PRO A 176 15.15 -18.37 3.76
CA PRO A 176 15.03 -19.83 3.87
C PRO A 176 16.05 -20.58 3.00
N TYR A 177 16.78 -19.86 2.15
CA TYR A 177 17.82 -20.41 1.27
C TYR A 177 19.22 -20.33 1.88
N THR A 178 19.35 -19.85 3.12
CA THR A 178 20.58 -19.83 3.89
C THR A 178 20.49 -20.79 5.09
N ALA A 179 21.64 -21.25 5.60
CA ALA A 179 21.66 -22.12 6.77
C ALA A 179 21.22 -21.36 8.03
N GLU A 180 21.68 -20.12 8.17
CA GLU A 180 21.33 -19.22 9.26
C GLU A 180 19.84 -18.89 9.25
N GLY A 181 19.28 -18.48 8.10
CA GLY A 181 17.87 -18.16 8.00
C GLY A 181 16.97 -19.37 8.24
N LEU A 182 17.38 -20.58 7.82
CA LEU A 182 16.65 -21.80 8.19
C LEU A 182 16.62 -22.02 9.70
N GLN A 183 17.75 -21.81 10.40
CA GLN A 183 17.80 -21.91 11.86
C GLN A 183 16.89 -20.86 12.51
N HIS A 184 16.92 -19.62 12.03
CA HIS A 184 16.07 -18.54 12.56
C HIS A 184 14.57 -18.82 12.36
N ASN A 185 14.15 -19.40 11.23
CA ASN A 185 12.76 -19.84 11.04
C ASN A 185 12.38 -20.93 12.06
N GLN A 186 13.27 -21.90 12.34
CA GLN A 186 13.03 -22.92 13.36
C GLN A 186 12.96 -22.34 14.79
N ASP A 187 13.80 -21.36 15.10
CA ASP A 187 13.80 -20.66 16.38
C ASP A 187 12.49 -19.87 16.57
N TYR A 188 12.01 -19.21 15.51
CA TYR A 188 10.70 -18.56 15.49
C TYR A 188 9.57 -19.56 15.70
N ASP A 189 9.57 -20.70 15.01
CA ASP A 189 8.57 -21.76 15.18
C ASP A 189 8.51 -22.29 16.62
N ALA A 190 9.69 -22.50 17.22
CA ALA A 190 9.80 -22.93 18.61
C ALA A 190 9.25 -21.85 19.56
N ALA A 191 9.59 -20.58 19.35
CA ALA A 191 9.11 -19.46 20.15
C ALA A 191 7.58 -19.26 19.99
N TYR A 192 7.06 -19.35 18.76
CA TYR A 192 5.64 -19.26 18.47
C TYR A 192 4.85 -20.39 19.14
N SER A 193 5.36 -21.62 19.09
CA SER A 193 4.76 -22.78 19.76
C SER A 193 4.62 -22.58 21.27
N LYS A 194 5.58 -21.91 21.93
CA LYS A 194 5.48 -21.54 23.35
C LYS A 194 4.32 -20.57 23.62
N MET A 195 4.04 -19.66 22.69
CA MET A 195 3.03 -18.59 22.84
C MET A 195 1.63 -18.98 22.35
N GLN A 196 1.50 -20.02 21.53
CA GLN A 196 0.26 -20.36 20.82
C GLN A 196 -0.95 -20.46 21.76
N SER A 197 -0.81 -21.15 22.90
CA SER A 197 -1.92 -21.29 23.86
C SER A 197 -2.34 -19.97 24.50
N ASP A 198 -1.39 -19.06 24.74
CA ASP A 198 -1.67 -17.73 25.28
C ASP A 198 -2.34 -16.84 24.21
N PHE A 199 -1.94 -16.95 22.93
CA PHE A 199 -2.62 -16.27 21.83
C PHE A 199 -4.07 -16.73 21.66
N ASP A 200 -4.34 -18.03 21.68
CA ASP A 200 -5.69 -18.58 21.60
C ASP A 200 -6.57 -18.14 22.78
N ALA A 201 -5.98 -18.07 23.98
CA ALA A 201 -6.64 -17.55 25.17
C ALA A 201 -6.97 -16.06 25.02
N ILE A 202 -6.02 -15.22 24.59
CA ILE A 202 -6.25 -13.79 24.35
C ILE A 202 -7.37 -13.58 23.33
N LYS A 203 -7.35 -14.30 22.21
CA LYS A 203 -8.38 -14.22 21.17
C LYS A 203 -9.76 -14.58 21.72
N THR A 204 -9.86 -15.69 22.45
CA THR A 204 -11.12 -16.17 23.04
C THR A 204 -11.65 -15.20 24.10
N LEU A 205 -10.77 -14.69 24.97
CA LEU A 205 -11.11 -13.72 26.01
C LEU A 205 -11.53 -12.38 25.40
N THR A 206 -10.87 -11.91 24.34
CA THR A 206 -11.22 -10.68 23.62
C THR A 206 -12.61 -10.77 23.01
N ASN A 207 -12.94 -11.89 22.36
CA ASN A 207 -14.31 -12.14 21.86
C ASN A 207 -15.34 -12.13 23.00
N THR A 208 -14.98 -12.72 24.14
CA THR A 208 -15.82 -12.74 25.33
C THR A 208 -15.99 -11.34 25.92
N LEU A 209 -14.92 -10.53 25.98
CA LEU A 209 -14.93 -9.15 26.43
C LEU A 209 -15.90 -8.32 25.58
N ASN A 210 -15.75 -8.38 24.26
CA ASN A 210 -16.59 -7.65 23.30
C ASN A 210 -18.07 -8.02 23.43
N LYS A 211 -18.37 -9.32 23.54
CA LYS A 211 -19.75 -9.80 23.75
C LYS A 211 -20.35 -9.29 25.07
N ASN A 212 -19.59 -9.33 26.17
CA ASN A 212 -20.07 -8.82 27.45
C ASN A 212 -20.21 -7.29 27.45
N LYS A 213 -19.38 -6.58 26.67
CA LYS A 213 -19.48 -5.13 26.52
C LYS A 213 -20.79 -4.75 25.83
N SER A 214 -21.14 -5.45 24.75
CA SER A 214 -22.45 -5.28 24.10
C SER A 214 -23.63 -5.52 25.06
N TYR A 215 -23.55 -6.55 25.93
CA TYR A 215 -24.58 -6.78 26.94
C TYR A 215 -24.65 -5.70 28.01
N GLN A 216 -23.52 -5.16 28.42
CA GLN A 216 -23.47 -4.01 29.32
C GLN A 216 -24.17 -2.80 28.70
N ASP A 217 -23.86 -2.47 27.44
CA ASP A 217 -24.44 -1.32 26.73
C ASP A 217 -25.97 -1.44 26.66
N ASN A 218 -26.50 -2.65 26.46
CA ASN A 218 -27.94 -2.92 26.55
C ASN A 218 -28.51 -2.64 27.95
N GLN A 219 -27.81 -3.03 29.02
CA GLN A 219 -28.24 -2.70 30.39
C GLN A 219 -28.21 -1.20 30.65
N GLU A 220 -27.20 -0.48 30.15
CA GLU A 220 -27.11 0.97 30.28
C GLU A 220 -28.28 1.67 29.56
N ASN A 221 -28.64 1.19 28.37
CA ASN A 221 -29.80 1.71 27.63
C ASN A 221 -31.11 1.47 28.40
N TRP A 222 -31.29 0.27 28.96
CA TRP A 222 -32.47 -0.03 29.79
C TRP A 222 -32.50 0.79 31.09
N GLN A 223 -31.34 1.02 31.72
CA GLN A 223 -31.20 1.90 32.88
C GLN A 223 -31.61 3.34 32.54
N LYS A 224 -31.10 3.90 31.45
CA LYS A 224 -31.45 5.25 30.97
C LYS A 224 -32.94 5.37 30.67
N ASN A 225 -33.53 4.36 30.01
CA ASN A 225 -34.95 4.32 29.72
C ASN A 225 -35.81 4.25 30.99
N ALA A 226 -35.44 3.42 31.96
CA ALA A 226 -36.15 3.34 33.24
C ALA A 226 -36.09 4.66 34.01
N GLN A 227 -34.94 5.35 33.99
CA GLN A 227 -34.77 6.66 34.59
C GLN A 227 -35.65 7.72 33.91
N LYS A 228 -35.68 7.74 32.57
CA LYS A 228 -36.55 8.63 31.78
C LYS A 228 -38.02 8.45 32.16
N TRP A 229 -38.50 7.21 32.22
CA TRP A 229 -39.88 6.93 32.58
C TRP A 229 -40.19 7.27 34.03
N TYR A 230 -39.26 7.03 34.97
CA TYR A 230 -39.41 7.47 36.35
C TYR A 230 -39.68 8.98 36.44
N TYR A 231 -38.88 9.81 35.76
CA TYR A 231 -39.07 11.26 35.75
C TYR A 231 -40.36 11.69 35.05
N SER A 232 -40.73 11.06 33.94
CA SER A 232 -42.01 11.33 33.28
C SER A 232 -43.22 11.12 34.21
N TRP A 233 -43.22 10.04 34.98
CA TRP A 233 -44.27 9.77 35.96
C TRP A 233 -44.19 10.67 37.19
N LYS A 234 -42.99 11.12 37.59
CA LYS A 234 -42.79 12.13 38.63
C LYS A 234 -43.41 13.47 38.23
N ASP A 235 -43.16 13.93 37.01
CA ASP A 235 -43.72 15.19 36.51
C ASP A 235 -45.25 15.11 36.38
N LYS A 236 -45.77 13.97 35.91
CA LYS A 236 -47.22 13.70 35.87
C LYS A 236 -47.84 13.71 37.26
N ARG A 237 -47.19 13.08 38.26
CA ARG A 237 -47.62 13.14 39.66
C ARG A 237 -47.67 14.59 40.14
N ASP A 238 -46.60 15.35 39.94
CA ASP A 238 -46.46 16.72 40.45
C ASP A 238 -47.51 17.66 39.83
N LYS A 239 -47.80 17.49 38.53
CA LYS A 239 -48.87 18.21 37.82
C LYS A 239 -50.26 17.95 38.40
N TYR A 240 -50.60 16.69 38.71
CA TYR A 240 -51.92 16.34 39.21
C TYR A 240 -52.05 16.48 40.73
N GLN A 241 -50.95 16.43 41.49
CA GLN A 241 -50.94 16.70 42.92
C GLN A 241 -51.50 18.09 43.23
N LYS A 242 -51.12 19.10 42.44
CA LYS A 242 -51.65 20.48 42.55
C LYS A 242 -53.18 20.56 42.38
N LYS A 243 -53.77 19.63 41.63
CA LYS A 243 -55.22 19.55 41.35
C LYS A 243 -56.03 18.81 42.42
N THR A 244 -55.38 18.37 43.50
CA THR A 244 -56.06 17.69 44.62
C THR A 244 -56.60 18.66 45.69
N SER A 245 -56.20 19.94 45.62
CA SER A 245 -56.65 21.03 46.51
C SER A 245 -58.15 21.30 46.41
N THR A 246 -58.75 21.78 47.51
CA THR A 246 -60.15 22.22 47.63
C THR A 246 -60.55 23.31 46.62
N LYS A 247 -59.58 24.01 46.01
CA LYS A 247 -59.81 24.98 44.91
C LYS A 247 -60.45 24.37 43.66
N TYR A 248 -60.39 23.04 43.48
CA TYR A 248 -60.93 22.35 42.31
C TYR A 248 -62.23 21.58 42.62
N SER A 249 -63.08 21.39 41.60
CA SER A 249 -64.34 20.63 41.72
C SER A 249 -64.11 19.21 42.24
N TYR A 250 -65.10 18.64 42.93
CA TYR A 250 -65.02 17.29 43.49
C TYR A 250 -64.59 16.23 42.45
N LYS A 251 -65.22 16.22 41.27
CA LYS A 251 -64.90 15.30 40.17
C LYS A 251 -63.43 15.42 39.73
N THR A 252 -62.92 16.65 39.61
CA THR A 252 -61.51 16.91 39.28
C THR A 252 -60.57 16.40 40.35
N ARG A 253 -60.88 16.63 41.63
CA ARG A 253 -60.06 16.16 42.75
C ARG A 253 -59.98 14.64 42.80
N GLN A 254 -61.10 13.94 42.62
CA GLN A 254 -61.13 12.47 42.64
C GLN A 254 -60.33 11.87 41.49
N ASN A 255 -60.46 12.42 40.28
CA ASN A 255 -59.64 12.02 39.15
C ASN A 255 -58.15 12.28 39.39
N ALA A 256 -57.80 13.45 39.93
CA ALA A 256 -56.43 13.80 40.27
C ALA A 256 -55.83 12.84 41.32
N LYS A 257 -56.57 12.49 42.37
CA LYS A 257 -56.15 11.50 43.37
C LYS A 257 -55.87 10.12 42.75
N LYS A 258 -56.73 9.66 41.81
CA LYS A 258 -56.52 8.39 41.08
C LYS A 258 -55.23 8.43 40.26
N ILE A 259 -55.00 9.51 39.51
CA ILE A 259 -53.79 9.68 38.68
C ILE A 259 -52.54 9.78 39.54
N VAL A 260 -52.58 10.47 40.69
CA VAL A 260 -51.47 10.54 41.64
C VAL A 260 -51.13 9.15 42.17
N LYS A 261 -52.13 8.35 42.59
CA LYS A 261 -51.92 6.97 43.07
C LYS A 261 -51.28 6.10 41.98
N GLN A 262 -51.79 6.16 40.76
CA GLN A 262 -51.22 5.44 39.61
C GLN A 262 -49.78 5.88 39.33
N SER A 263 -49.50 7.19 39.37
CA SER A 263 -48.18 7.74 39.09
C SER A 263 -47.17 7.29 40.14
N LYS A 264 -47.54 7.26 41.43
CA LYS A 264 -46.70 6.71 42.50
C LYS A 264 -46.35 5.24 42.26
N ALA A 265 -47.33 4.41 41.88
CA ALA A 265 -47.10 3.00 41.57
C ALA A 265 -46.15 2.82 40.37
N LYS A 266 -46.34 3.61 39.29
CA LYS A 266 -45.46 3.58 38.12
C LYS A 266 -44.05 4.09 38.42
N MET A 267 -43.91 5.15 39.21
CA MET A 267 -42.60 5.60 39.70
C MET A 267 -41.87 4.49 40.46
N ALA A 268 -42.55 3.79 41.37
CA ALA A 268 -41.94 2.68 42.11
C ALA A 268 -41.49 1.54 41.19
N GLN A 269 -42.33 1.17 40.20
CA GLN A 269 -41.99 0.17 39.17
C GLN A 269 -40.73 0.56 38.40
N TRP A 270 -40.66 1.79 37.88
CA TRP A 270 -39.52 2.26 37.09
C TRP A 270 -38.27 2.46 37.93
N MET A 271 -38.39 2.89 39.18
CA MET A 271 -37.25 2.98 40.10
C MET A 271 -36.67 1.59 40.40
N LYS A 272 -37.53 0.57 40.59
CA LYS A 272 -37.08 -0.82 40.76
C LYS A 272 -36.33 -1.32 39.51
N SER A 273 -36.87 -1.05 38.32
CA SER A 273 -36.20 -1.38 37.04
C SER A 273 -34.85 -0.67 36.91
N TYR A 274 -34.79 0.64 37.19
CA TYR A 274 -33.56 1.42 37.18
C TYR A 274 -32.48 0.83 38.10
N GLN A 275 -32.83 0.53 39.36
CA GLN A 275 -31.88 -0.07 40.31
C GLN A 275 -31.43 -1.47 39.85
N GLY A 276 -32.34 -2.26 39.28
CA GLY A 276 -32.02 -3.57 38.71
C GLY A 276 -31.00 -3.50 37.57
N HIS A 277 -31.22 -2.62 36.60
CA HIS A 277 -30.27 -2.45 35.49
C HIS A 277 -28.95 -1.82 35.96
N LYS A 278 -28.99 -0.84 36.87
CA LYS A 278 -27.78 -0.26 37.48
C LYS A 278 -26.93 -1.31 38.18
N ALA A 279 -27.55 -2.26 38.91
CA ALA A 279 -26.83 -3.36 39.54
C ALA A 279 -26.20 -4.30 38.50
N LYS A 280 -26.90 -4.59 37.40
CA LYS A 280 -26.38 -5.40 36.29
C LYS A 280 -25.20 -4.73 35.58
N VAL A 281 -25.28 -3.42 35.30
CA VAL A 281 -24.15 -2.65 34.74
C VAL A 281 -22.92 -2.79 35.62
N LYS A 282 -23.06 -2.60 36.95
CA LYS A 282 -21.96 -2.76 37.91
C LYS A 282 -21.40 -4.19 37.94
N ALA A 283 -22.24 -5.21 37.70
CA ALA A 283 -21.79 -6.59 37.59
C ALA A 283 -20.97 -6.82 36.30
N TYR A 284 -21.40 -6.23 35.18
CA TYR A 284 -20.63 -6.26 33.94
C TYR A 284 -19.31 -5.50 34.05
N ASP A 285 -19.25 -4.35 34.74
CA ASP A 285 -17.99 -3.63 34.98
C ASP A 285 -16.93 -4.55 35.62
N LYS A 286 -17.32 -5.27 36.68
CA LYS A 286 -16.45 -6.24 37.35
C LYS A 286 -16.03 -7.38 36.43
N LYS A 287 -16.97 -7.91 35.64
CA LYS A 287 -16.71 -9.01 34.71
C LYS A 287 -15.74 -8.60 33.60
N LEU A 288 -15.96 -7.43 32.99
CA LEU A 288 -15.09 -6.89 31.95
C LEU A 288 -13.67 -6.63 32.51
N SER A 289 -13.57 -6.06 33.71
CA SER A 289 -12.27 -5.86 34.38
C SER A 289 -11.54 -7.18 34.62
N SER A 290 -12.26 -8.22 35.07
CA SER A 290 -11.67 -9.55 35.27
C SER A 290 -11.19 -10.19 33.96
N ILE A 291 -11.96 -10.09 32.88
CA ILE A 291 -11.57 -10.61 31.58
C ILE A 291 -10.34 -9.85 31.06
N GLN A 292 -10.31 -8.53 31.22
CA GLN A 292 -9.16 -7.72 30.83
C GLN A 292 -7.90 -8.14 31.59
N SER A 293 -7.96 -8.33 32.91
CA SER A 293 -6.80 -8.79 33.68
C SER A 293 -6.31 -10.18 33.25
N GLN A 294 -7.21 -11.06 32.78
CA GLN A 294 -6.80 -12.35 32.20
C GLN A 294 -6.07 -12.15 30.87
N ILE A 295 -6.58 -11.28 29.99
CA ILE A 295 -5.92 -10.90 28.74
C ILE A 295 -4.52 -10.36 29.04
N ASP A 296 -4.40 -9.41 29.97
CA ASP A 296 -3.12 -8.80 30.34
C ASP A 296 -2.12 -9.84 30.90
N GLY A 297 -2.61 -10.84 31.65
CA GLY A 297 -1.79 -11.93 32.15
C GLY A 297 -1.24 -12.85 31.06
N HIS A 298 -2.06 -13.17 30.04
CA HIS A 298 -1.59 -13.91 28.87
C HIS A 298 -0.65 -13.06 28.00
N GLN A 299 -0.94 -11.76 27.83
CA GLN A 299 -0.08 -10.85 27.10
C GLN A 299 1.30 -10.74 27.73
N THR A 300 1.39 -10.69 29.07
CA THR A 300 2.69 -10.66 29.78
C THR A 300 3.55 -11.89 29.47
N LYS A 301 2.95 -13.07 29.29
CA LYS A 301 3.69 -14.29 28.92
C LYS A 301 4.18 -14.26 27.48
N VAL A 302 3.32 -13.80 26.56
CA VAL A 302 3.70 -13.53 25.17
C VAL A 302 4.89 -12.57 25.13
N ASP A 303 4.79 -11.45 25.85
CA ASP A 303 5.83 -10.43 25.90
C ASP A 303 7.14 -10.99 26.49
N ALA A 304 7.05 -11.87 27.49
CA ALA A 304 8.23 -12.53 28.05
C ALA A 304 8.96 -13.39 27.00
N VAL A 305 8.25 -14.17 26.19
CA VAL A 305 8.86 -14.94 25.08
C VAL A 305 9.41 -14.00 24.02
N LYS A 306 8.70 -12.92 23.67
CA LYS A 306 9.19 -11.93 22.71
C LYS A 306 10.50 -11.27 23.16
N ASN A 307 10.64 -11.03 24.46
CA ASN A 307 11.84 -10.43 25.04
C ASN A 307 13.04 -11.38 25.08
N GLU A 308 12.87 -12.70 24.86
CA GLU A 308 14.00 -13.63 24.71
C GLU A 308 14.83 -13.31 23.44
N ASN A 309 14.17 -12.81 22.38
CA ASN A 309 14.82 -12.39 21.13
C ASN A 309 14.04 -11.24 20.46
N PRO A 310 14.23 -9.99 20.93
CA PRO A 310 13.45 -8.85 20.45
C PRO A 310 13.68 -8.52 18.98
N ASP A 311 14.89 -8.74 18.46
CA ASP A 311 15.22 -8.48 17.06
C ASP A 311 14.50 -9.45 16.11
N MET A 312 14.47 -10.75 16.44
CA MET A 312 13.69 -11.73 15.67
C MET A 312 12.22 -11.34 15.57
N PHE A 313 11.61 -10.89 16.67
CA PHE A 313 10.20 -10.48 16.65
C PHE A 313 9.97 -9.13 15.97
N LYS A 314 10.92 -8.19 16.03
CA LYS A 314 10.88 -6.98 15.22
C LYS A 314 10.90 -7.32 13.72
N TYR A 315 11.81 -8.21 13.33
CA TYR A 315 11.98 -8.63 11.95
C TYR A 315 10.79 -9.43 11.43
N VAL A 316 10.18 -10.29 12.26
CA VAL A 316 8.98 -11.03 11.85
C VAL A 316 7.80 -10.10 11.67
N ASP A 317 7.62 -9.11 12.56
CA ASP A 317 6.54 -8.12 12.47
C ASP A 317 6.66 -7.29 11.18
N ILE A 318 7.90 -6.99 10.72
CA ILE A 318 8.16 -6.31 9.44
C ILE A 318 7.92 -7.23 8.25
N ALA A 319 8.52 -8.43 8.25
CA ALA A 319 8.43 -9.37 7.13
C ALA A 319 6.96 -9.76 6.85
N GLN A 320 6.17 -10.02 7.89
CA GLN A 320 4.74 -10.35 7.78
C GLN A 320 3.84 -9.18 7.31
N THR A 321 4.39 -7.97 7.15
CA THR A 321 3.64 -6.89 6.48
C THR A 321 3.61 -7.06 4.96
N ALA A 322 4.51 -7.86 4.39
CA ALA A 322 4.56 -8.13 2.98
C ALA A 322 3.31 -8.90 2.53
N GLN A 323 2.75 -8.49 1.40
CA GLN A 323 1.75 -9.26 0.68
C GLN A 323 2.32 -9.61 -0.68
N LEU A 324 2.26 -10.88 -1.05
CA LEU A 324 2.78 -11.39 -2.31
C LEU A 324 1.64 -11.68 -3.27
N SER A 325 1.81 -11.29 -4.54
CA SER A 325 0.97 -11.83 -5.61
C SER A 325 1.28 -13.32 -5.82
N PRO A 326 0.39 -14.08 -6.47
CA PRO A 326 0.80 -15.33 -7.10
C PRO A 326 1.98 -15.10 -8.08
N GLN A 327 2.73 -16.16 -8.38
CA GLN A 327 3.73 -16.08 -9.42
C GLN A 327 3.05 -15.84 -10.78
N VAL A 328 3.57 -14.84 -11.50
CA VAL A 328 3.08 -14.40 -12.80
C VAL A 328 4.26 -14.21 -13.76
N ASN A 329 3.96 -14.17 -15.06
CA ASN A 329 4.90 -13.63 -16.01
C ASN A 329 5.01 -12.11 -15.76
N ILE A 330 6.19 -11.67 -15.36
CA ILE A 330 6.54 -10.26 -15.13
C ILE A 330 7.31 -9.66 -16.31
N GLY A 331 7.66 -10.47 -17.31
CA GLY A 331 8.60 -10.06 -18.35
C GLY A 331 9.97 -9.70 -17.76
N HIS A 332 10.62 -8.69 -18.33
CA HIS A 332 11.82 -8.05 -17.78
C HIS A 332 11.54 -7.28 -16.47
N GLY A 333 10.27 -7.09 -16.11
CA GLY A 333 9.87 -6.45 -14.85
C GLY A 333 10.01 -4.92 -14.83
N GLN A 334 10.29 -4.28 -15.96
CA GLN A 334 10.51 -2.83 -16.05
C GLN A 334 9.28 -1.98 -15.74
N THR A 335 8.08 -2.52 -15.93
CA THR A 335 6.84 -1.73 -15.82
C THR A 335 5.85 -2.34 -14.87
N LEU A 336 5.64 -1.66 -13.74
CA LEU A 336 4.50 -1.81 -12.87
C LEU A 336 3.98 -0.41 -12.56
N THR A 337 2.69 -0.15 -12.78
CA THR A 337 2.09 1.15 -12.51
C THR A 337 0.71 1.00 -11.92
N PHE A 338 0.27 2.00 -11.15
CA PHE A 338 -1.09 2.14 -10.69
C PHE A 338 -1.89 3.03 -11.63
N ASN A 339 -3.16 2.71 -11.87
CA ASN A 339 -4.10 3.58 -12.56
C ASN A 339 -5.04 4.23 -11.52
N PRO A 340 -4.90 5.54 -11.23
CA PRO A 340 -5.70 6.20 -10.20
C PRO A 340 -7.21 6.22 -10.49
N GLN A 341 -7.61 6.14 -11.77
CA GLN A 341 -9.00 6.29 -12.19
C GLN A 341 -9.84 5.04 -11.91
N ASN A 342 -9.27 3.84 -12.07
CA ASN A 342 -9.95 2.58 -11.76
C ASN A 342 -9.38 1.85 -10.54
N GLN A 343 -8.32 2.39 -9.94
CA GLN A 343 -7.65 1.86 -8.76
C GLN A 343 -7.07 0.45 -8.96
N HIS A 344 -6.57 0.13 -10.16
CA HIS A 344 -5.94 -1.15 -10.46
C HIS A 344 -4.44 -1.01 -10.76
N LEU A 345 -3.70 -2.10 -10.60
CA LEU A 345 -2.30 -2.20 -11.02
C LEU A 345 -2.20 -2.74 -12.45
N TYR A 346 -1.18 -2.29 -13.18
CA TYR A 346 -0.87 -2.72 -14.54
C TYR A 346 0.61 -3.09 -14.65
N LEU A 347 0.87 -4.29 -15.16
CA LEU A 347 2.19 -4.88 -15.35
C LEU A 347 2.39 -5.18 -16.83
N ALA A 348 3.41 -4.62 -17.47
CA ALA A 348 3.72 -4.97 -18.85
C ALA A 348 4.60 -6.23 -18.88
N GLU A 349 4.13 -7.28 -19.56
CA GLU A 349 4.87 -8.54 -19.73
C GLU A 349 5.84 -8.44 -20.92
N ASP A 350 6.76 -7.48 -20.83
CA ASP A 350 7.85 -7.29 -21.77
C ASP A 350 8.78 -8.51 -21.72
N ASN A 351 8.79 -9.37 -22.73
CA ASN A 351 9.69 -10.53 -22.77
C ASN A 351 10.92 -10.33 -23.68
N THR A 352 11.08 -9.16 -24.30
CA THR A 352 12.13 -8.87 -25.28
C THR A 352 12.69 -7.45 -25.09
N LEU A 353 13.98 -7.23 -25.32
CA LEU A 353 14.58 -5.88 -25.22
C LEU A 353 14.46 -5.06 -26.53
N SER A 354 13.66 -5.54 -27.49
CA SER A 354 13.56 -5.04 -28.85
C SER A 354 12.15 -5.15 -29.37
N ASP A 355 11.80 -4.35 -30.37
CA ASP A 355 10.49 -4.42 -31.03
C ASP A 355 10.05 -5.84 -31.41
N LEU A 356 8.74 -6.05 -31.30
CA LEU A 356 8.10 -7.33 -31.49
C LEU A 356 8.02 -7.69 -32.98
N LYS A 357 7.88 -8.99 -33.27
CA LYS A 357 7.45 -9.41 -34.60
C LYS A 357 6.01 -8.95 -34.84
N THR A 358 5.63 -8.78 -36.10
CA THR A 358 4.26 -8.41 -36.49
C THR A 358 3.21 -9.48 -36.13
N THR A 359 3.66 -10.71 -35.83
CA THR A 359 2.82 -11.82 -35.36
C THR A 359 2.63 -11.85 -33.84
N GLU A 360 3.48 -11.16 -33.09
CA GLU A 360 3.48 -11.17 -31.62
C GLU A 360 2.59 -10.03 -31.06
N ASP A 361 2.14 -10.20 -29.82
CA ASP A 361 1.32 -9.21 -29.12
C ASP A 361 2.10 -8.62 -27.95
N ASN A 362 1.91 -7.33 -27.69
CA ASN A 362 2.14 -6.77 -26.38
C ASN A 362 1.14 -7.37 -25.41
N VAL A 363 1.60 -7.67 -24.18
CA VAL A 363 0.76 -8.20 -23.12
C VAL A 363 0.86 -7.31 -21.89
N VAL A 364 -0.27 -6.83 -21.39
CA VAL A 364 -0.35 -6.05 -20.15
C VAL A 364 -1.33 -6.72 -19.21
N MET A 365 -0.88 -7.07 -18.01
CA MET A 365 -1.69 -7.68 -16.96
C MET A 365 -2.28 -6.60 -16.05
N GLU A 366 -3.57 -6.65 -15.80
CA GLU A 366 -4.28 -5.85 -14.81
C GLU A 366 -4.52 -6.67 -13.55
N MET A 367 -4.27 -6.08 -12.38
CA MET A 367 -4.33 -6.75 -11.07
C MET A 367 -5.10 -5.91 -10.05
N ASP A 368 -5.78 -6.61 -9.13
CA ASP A 368 -6.44 -5.99 -7.98
C ASP A 368 -5.39 -5.69 -6.89
N PRO A 369 -5.19 -4.43 -6.47
CA PRO A 369 -4.18 -4.07 -5.47
C PRO A 369 -4.48 -4.58 -4.06
N ASN A 370 -5.72 -4.95 -3.75
CA ASN A 370 -6.13 -5.45 -2.43
C ASN A 370 -5.88 -6.95 -2.29
N THR A 371 -6.09 -7.70 -3.35
CA THR A 371 -5.91 -9.16 -3.36
C THR A 371 -4.63 -9.62 -4.04
N LEU A 372 -3.96 -8.72 -4.78
CA LEU A 372 -2.81 -8.98 -5.67
C LEU A 372 -3.07 -10.05 -6.72
N LYS A 373 -4.33 -10.35 -7.01
CA LYS A 373 -4.71 -11.36 -8.00
C LYS A 373 -4.84 -10.71 -9.38
N PRO A 374 -4.39 -11.39 -10.45
CA PRO A 374 -4.68 -10.96 -11.81
C PRO A 374 -6.18 -10.92 -12.07
N ILE A 375 -6.63 -9.84 -12.71
CA ILE A 375 -8.00 -9.65 -13.19
C ILE A 375 -8.08 -10.12 -14.64
N ARG A 376 -7.21 -9.60 -15.50
CA ARG A 376 -7.15 -9.93 -16.93
C ARG A 376 -5.82 -9.53 -17.57
N GLN A 377 -5.56 -10.05 -18.76
CA GLN A 377 -4.47 -9.66 -19.65
C GLN A 377 -5.01 -9.01 -20.91
N TYR A 378 -4.49 -7.86 -21.29
CA TYR A 378 -4.73 -7.20 -22.56
C TYR A 378 -3.67 -7.65 -23.56
N LYS A 379 -4.10 -8.13 -24.74
CA LYS A 379 -3.23 -8.51 -25.85
C LYS A 379 -3.51 -7.62 -27.04
N PHE A 380 -2.48 -6.96 -27.54
CA PHE A 380 -2.61 -6.00 -28.64
C PHE A 380 -1.31 -5.81 -29.41
N LYS A 381 -1.45 -5.26 -30.62
CA LYS A 381 -0.33 -4.89 -31.48
C LYS A 381 -0.23 -3.38 -31.62
N MET A 382 0.98 -2.92 -31.85
CA MET A 382 1.33 -1.53 -32.10
C MET A 382 1.94 -1.43 -33.51
N LEU A 383 1.18 -1.91 -34.50
CA LEU A 383 1.59 -1.93 -35.89
C LEU A 383 1.61 -0.50 -36.43
N HIS A 384 2.69 -0.15 -37.09
CA HIS A 384 2.86 1.10 -37.82
C HIS A 384 3.74 0.88 -39.05
N ASP A 385 3.59 1.76 -40.03
CA ASP A 385 4.41 1.75 -41.23
C ASP A 385 5.64 2.63 -41.03
N ASN A 386 6.82 2.05 -41.19
CA ASN A 386 8.09 2.76 -41.17
C ASN A 386 8.67 2.82 -42.60
N GLY A 387 7.95 3.54 -43.47
CA GLY A 387 8.28 3.70 -44.88
C GLY A 387 8.02 2.44 -45.72
N SER A 388 8.98 1.50 -45.75
CA SER A 388 8.94 0.32 -46.64
C SER A 388 8.52 -0.99 -45.95
N LYS A 389 8.32 -0.97 -44.63
CA LYS A 389 7.99 -2.15 -43.83
C LYS A 389 7.01 -1.79 -42.70
N THR A 390 6.10 -2.71 -42.40
CA THR A 390 5.29 -2.67 -41.19
C THR A 390 6.09 -3.21 -40.01
N SER A 391 6.14 -2.47 -38.91
CA SER A 391 6.84 -2.82 -37.67
C SER A 391 5.84 -2.88 -36.50
N ASN A 392 6.18 -3.58 -35.42
CA ASN A 392 5.33 -3.73 -34.24
C ASN A 392 6.08 -3.24 -32.99
N LEU A 393 5.67 -2.11 -32.44
CA LEU A 393 6.37 -1.55 -31.28
C LEU A 393 6.14 -2.40 -30.04
N GLN A 394 7.20 -2.58 -29.25
CA GLN A 394 7.07 -3.11 -27.91
C GLN A 394 6.85 -1.99 -26.89
N LEU A 395 5.88 -2.20 -26.01
CA LEU A 395 5.63 -1.39 -24.84
C LEU A 395 6.56 -1.84 -23.70
N HIS A 396 7.54 -0.99 -23.39
CA HIS A 396 8.53 -1.20 -22.32
C HIS A 396 8.26 -0.34 -21.07
N THR A 397 7.39 0.66 -21.19
CA THR A 397 7.03 1.60 -20.12
C THR A 397 5.52 1.80 -20.11
N LEU A 398 4.93 2.16 -18.96
CA LEU A 398 3.52 2.53 -18.86
C LEU A 398 3.29 3.38 -17.62
N ALA A 399 2.49 4.42 -17.74
CA ALA A 399 1.99 5.22 -16.64
C ALA A 399 0.55 5.67 -16.91
N PHE A 400 -0.15 6.08 -15.86
CA PHE A 400 -1.49 6.64 -15.96
C PHE A 400 -1.57 7.99 -15.24
N ASP A 401 -2.31 8.94 -15.82
CA ASP A 401 -2.70 10.16 -15.09
C ASP A 401 -3.98 9.95 -14.27
N ASN A 402 -4.37 10.97 -13.50
CA ASN A 402 -5.56 10.94 -12.64
C ASN A 402 -6.88 10.73 -13.40
N ASP A 403 -6.91 11.03 -14.70
CA ASP A 403 -8.08 10.84 -15.56
C ASP A 403 -8.08 9.43 -16.20
N GLY A 404 -7.07 8.60 -15.92
CA GLY A 404 -6.89 7.28 -16.49
C GLY A 404 -6.40 7.30 -17.94
N ASN A 405 -5.82 8.40 -18.41
CA ASN A 405 -5.12 8.39 -19.69
C ASN A 405 -3.81 7.61 -19.51
N ALA A 406 -3.55 6.69 -20.43
CA ALA A 406 -2.34 5.89 -20.46
C ALA A 406 -1.24 6.63 -21.23
N TYR A 407 -0.01 6.54 -20.74
CA TYR A 407 1.20 7.11 -21.35
C TYR A 407 2.31 6.08 -21.37
N TRP A 408 3.10 6.08 -22.43
CA TRP A 408 4.35 5.35 -22.48
C TRP A 408 5.33 6.07 -23.41
N GLY A 409 6.59 5.66 -23.38
CA GLY A 409 7.60 6.27 -24.22
C GLY A 409 8.82 5.40 -24.45
N ARG A 410 9.67 5.86 -25.35
CA ARG A 410 10.90 5.18 -25.74
C ARG A 410 11.94 6.16 -26.26
N LYS A 411 13.19 5.69 -26.30
CA LYS A 411 14.29 6.43 -26.94
C LYS A 411 14.04 6.59 -28.44
N MET A 412 14.38 7.78 -28.96
CA MET A 412 14.40 8.09 -30.39
C MET A 412 15.70 8.85 -30.69
N GLY A 413 16.73 8.15 -31.17
CA GLY A 413 18.09 8.70 -31.24
C GLY A 413 18.57 9.19 -29.86
N ASN A 414 18.97 10.46 -29.77
CA ASN A 414 19.31 11.12 -28.50
C ASN A 414 18.09 11.62 -27.71
N GLY A 415 16.92 11.60 -28.33
CA GLY A 415 15.68 12.11 -27.78
C GLY A 415 14.79 11.05 -27.12
N TYR A 416 13.59 11.49 -26.75
CA TYR A 416 12.57 10.67 -26.11
C TYR A 416 11.19 10.96 -26.70
N MET A 417 10.57 9.95 -27.31
CA MET A 417 9.24 10.05 -27.89
C MET A 417 8.17 9.48 -26.96
N PHE A 418 6.96 10.03 -27.08
CA PHE A 418 5.83 9.69 -26.22
C PHE A 418 4.68 9.11 -27.04
N PHE A 419 3.90 8.29 -26.38
CA PHE A 419 2.62 7.79 -26.82
C PHE A 419 1.61 8.00 -25.70
N TYR A 420 0.36 8.20 -26.09
CA TYR A 420 -0.73 8.44 -25.15
C TYR A 420 -2.01 7.76 -25.64
N GLY A 421 -2.94 7.50 -24.72
CA GLY A 421 -4.20 6.87 -25.07
C GLY A 421 -5.01 6.36 -23.88
N ARG A 422 -5.64 5.20 -24.06
CA ARG A 422 -6.44 4.51 -23.04
C ARG A 422 -6.03 3.04 -23.00
N LEU A 423 -5.94 2.49 -21.80
CA LEU A 423 -5.75 1.06 -21.56
C LEU A 423 -6.57 0.68 -20.32
N ASP A 424 -7.78 0.22 -20.58
CA ASP A 424 -8.71 -0.31 -19.57
C ASP A 424 -9.70 -1.28 -20.24
N GLU A 425 -10.66 -1.79 -19.47
CA GLU A 425 -11.62 -2.77 -19.97
C GLU A 425 -12.56 -2.26 -21.06
N ASN A 426 -12.69 -0.94 -21.20
CA ASN A 426 -13.55 -0.29 -22.18
C ASN A 426 -12.79 0.08 -23.46
N SER A 427 -11.48 0.35 -23.36
CA SER A 427 -10.68 0.76 -24.51
C SER A 427 -9.20 0.46 -24.36
N VAL A 428 -8.61 -0.11 -25.42
CA VAL A 428 -7.16 -0.16 -25.63
C VAL A 428 -6.86 0.53 -26.95
N LYS A 429 -6.33 1.76 -26.89
CA LYS A 429 -6.00 2.59 -28.06
C LYS A 429 -4.87 3.54 -27.71
N PHE A 430 -3.95 3.75 -28.65
CA PHE A 430 -2.81 4.65 -28.51
C PHE A 430 -2.60 5.48 -29.76
N ALA A 431 -2.02 6.67 -29.56
CA ALA A 431 -1.49 7.54 -30.61
C ALA A 431 -0.08 8.00 -30.20
N ALA A 432 0.77 8.28 -31.20
CA ALA A 432 2.04 8.95 -30.95
C ALA A 432 1.80 10.44 -30.63
N GLY A 433 2.56 10.98 -29.69
CA GLY A 433 2.67 12.43 -29.49
C GLY A 433 3.31 13.06 -30.72
N SER A 434 2.79 14.18 -31.21
CA SER A 434 3.32 14.86 -32.41
C SER A 434 4.61 15.64 -32.18
N SER A 435 5.09 15.70 -30.93
CA SER A 435 6.33 16.35 -30.52
C SER A 435 7.08 15.43 -29.55
N TYR A 436 8.42 15.46 -29.59
CA TYR A 436 9.29 14.66 -28.74
C TYR A 436 10.46 15.47 -28.18
N VAL A 437 11.02 15.03 -27.04
CA VAL A 437 12.17 15.69 -26.41
C VAL A 437 13.42 15.40 -27.25
N GLY A 438 14.13 16.42 -27.73
CA GLY A 438 15.28 16.23 -28.62
C GLY A 438 16.53 15.65 -27.95
N ASN A 439 16.72 15.89 -26.65
CA ASN A 439 17.84 15.38 -25.88
C ASN A 439 17.40 14.91 -24.47
N ARG A 440 17.52 13.61 -24.21
CA ARG A 440 17.09 12.96 -22.97
C ARG A 440 18.09 13.01 -21.81
N GLY A 441 19.35 13.36 -22.07
CA GLY A 441 20.39 13.56 -21.04
C GLY A 441 21.09 12.30 -20.50
N GLY A 442 20.43 11.14 -20.39
CA GLY A 442 21.02 9.86 -19.92
C GLY A 442 21.04 8.75 -20.97
N ASP A 443 21.58 7.55 -20.66
CA ASP A 443 21.80 6.49 -21.67
C ASP A 443 20.88 5.25 -21.59
N SER A 444 20.10 5.08 -20.53
CA SER A 444 19.03 4.06 -20.45
C SER A 444 17.66 4.72 -20.25
N ASN A 445 16.60 4.18 -20.85
CA ASN A 445 15.22 4.53 -20.50
C ASN A 445 14.73 3.42 -19.59
N GLN A 446 14.42 3.75 -18.35
CA GLN A 446 14.24 2.75 -17.29
C GLN A 446 12.78 2.71 -16.83
N GLY A 447 12.09 3.85 -16.81
CA GLY A 447 10.68 3.91 -16.45
C GLY A 447 10.00 5.21 -16.85
N VAL A 448 8.68 5.22 -16.81
CA VAL A 448 7.82 6.38 -17.00
C VAL A 448 6.81 6.43 -15.86
N SER A 449 6.52 7.63 -15.35
CA SER A 449 5.50 7.84 -14.33
C SER A 449 4.83 9.20 -14.47
N VAL A 450 3.62 9.34 -13.94
CA VAL A 450 2.93 10.62 -13.86
C VAL A 450 2.90 11.06 -12.41
N ASN A 451 3.32 12.29 -12.15
CA ASN A 451 3.16 12.87 -10.82
C ASN A 451 1.70 13.34 -10.63
N PRO A 452 0.94 12.74 -9.68
CA PRO A 452 -0.48 13.03 -9.50
C PRO A 452 -0.73 14.45 -8.97
N ALA A 453 0.26 15.10 -8.35
CA ALA A 453 0.13 16.43 -7.76
C ALA A 453 0.18 17.57 -8.79
N ASN A 454 0.85 17.36 -9.93
CA ASN A 454 1.03 18.40 -10.95
C ASN A 454 0.78 17.95 -12.40
N GLY A 455 0.44 16.67 -12.63
CA GLY A 455 0.09 16.16 -13.96
C GLY A 455 1.25 16.15 -14.95
N ARG A 456 2.50 16.10 -14.47
CA ARG A 456 3.69 15.99 -15.32
C ARG A 456 4.08 14.53 -15.51
N LEU A 457 4.40 14.18 -16.75
CA LEU A 457 4.96 12.89 -17.15
C LEU A 457 6.48 12.95 -16.95
N TYR A 458 7.01 12.02 -16.16
CA TYR A 458 8.43 11.83 -15.91
C TYR A 458 8.91 10.61 -16.67
N PHE A 459 10.12 10.68 -17.22
CA PHE A 459 10.86 9.51 -17.66
C PHE A 459 12.22 9.46 -16.99
N VAL A 460 12.66 8.25 -16.68
CA VAL A 460 13.85 7.96 -15.88
C VAL A 460 14.98 7.51 -16.78
N SER A 461 16.13 8.15 -16.61
CA SER A 461 17.41 7.66 -17.11
C SER A 461 18.44 7.72 -15.99
N ASP A 462 19.53 6.98 -16.13
CA ASP A 462 20.58 6.97 -15.09
C ASP A 462 21.07 8.40 -14.78
N ASP A 463 21.00 8.76 -13.50
CA ASP A 463 21.34 10.07 -12.96
C ASP A 463 20.49 11.25 -13.48
N ILE A 464 19.37 11.04 -14.19
CA ILE A 464 18.53 12.14 -14.63
C ILE A 464 17.03 11.80 -14.65
N LEU A 465 16.25 12.68 -14.04
CA LEU A 465 14.79 12.70 -14.14
C LEU A 465 14.40 13.83 -15.09
N THR A 466 13.68 13.50 -16.15
CA THR A 466 13.15 14.50 -17.09
C THR A 466 11.64 14.50 -17.05
N SER A 467 10.99 15.67 -17.11
CA SER A 467 9.53 15.75 -17.14
C SER A 467 8.97 16.75 -18.14
N VAL A 468 7.75 16.46 -18.62
CA VAL A 468 6.95 17.30 -19.52
C VAL A 468 5.49 17.27 -19.04
N PRO A 469 4.71 18.36 -19.10
CA PRO A 469 3.28 18.32 -18.80
C PRO A 469 2.53 17.30 -19.66
N ALA A 470 1.78 16.38 -19.04
CA ALA A 470 1.13 15.28 -19.77
C ALA A 470 0.07 15.77 -20.76
N ASN A 471 -0.64 16.86 -20.43
CA ASN A 471 -1.58 17.52 -21.34
C ASN A 471 -0.89 18.13 -22.59
N LEU A 472 0.33 18.64 -22.44
CA LEU A 472 1.09 19.17 -23.57
C LEU A 472 1.68 18.06 -24.44
N VAL A 473 2.05 16.91 -23.84
CA VAL A 473 2.39 15.69 -24.59
C VAL A 473 1.22 15.25 -25.48
N ARG A 474 -0.01 15.18 -24.93
CA ARG A 474 -1.21 14.80 -25.71
C ARG A 474 -1.53 15.79 -26.83
N SER A 475 -1.42 17.10 -26.56
CA SER A 475 -1.72 18.13 -27.56
C SER A 475 -0.58 18.34 -28.57
N GLY A 476 0.64 17.87 -28.27
CA GLY A 476 1.84 18.07 -29.07
C GLY A 476 2.45 19.46 -28.98
N LYS A 477 2.04 20.28 -28.01
CA LYS A 477 2.34 21.72 -27.95
C LYS A 477 3.31 22.13 -26.84
N PHE A 478 4.17 21.21 -26.38
CA PHE A 478 5.23 21.57 -25.44
C PHE A 478 6.42 22.18 -26.17
N ASP A 479 7.12 23.09 -25.51
CA ASP A 479 8.39 23.65 -25.97
C ASP A 479 9.54 23.36 -24.98
N ALA A 480 10.72 23.91 -25.24
CA ALA A 480 11.91 23.65 -24.43
C ALA A 480 11.76 24.11 -22.97
N SER A 481 10.97 25.15 -22.71
CA SER A 481 10.74 25.68 -21.35
C SER A 481 9.81 24.80 -20.53
N ASP A 482 8.97 24.00 -21.18
CA ASP A 482 8.11 23.02 -20.53
C ASP A 482 8.86 21.78 -20.05
N ILE A 483 10.08 21.55 -20.55
CA ILE A 483 10.86 20.36 -20.21
C ILE A 483 11.74 20.65 -18.99
N HIS A 484 11.52 19.90 -17.91
CA HIS A 484 12.30 20.03 -16.68
C HIS A 484 13.30 18.88 -16.53
N TYR A 485 14.47 19.18 -15.96
CA TYR A 485 15.53 18.22 -15.69
C TYR A 485 16.01 18.35 -14.24
N GLN A 486 16.13 17.21 -13.59
CA GLN A 486 16.83 17.03 -12.32
C GLN A 486 17.93 16.02 -12.54
N ALA A 487 19.16 16.49 -12.69
CA ALA A 487 20.32 15.64 -12.89
C ALA A 487 21.10 15.47 -11.59
N PHE A 488 21.67 14.30 -11.38
CA PHE A 488 22.41 13.90 -10.19
C PHE A 488 23.80 13.41 -10.60
N ASN A 489 24.69 13.25 -9.62
CA ASN A 489 25.97 12.57 -9.79
C ASN A 489 26.06 11.44 -8.76
N SER A 490 25.03 10.58 -8.75
CA SER A 490 24.93 9.48 -7.80
C SER A 490 25.78 8.29 -8.22
N LYS A 491 26.01 8.13 -9.54
CA LYS A 491 26.59 6.91 -10.12
C LYS A 491 25.82 5.66 -9.69
N ARG A 492 24.53 5.77 -9.39
CA ARG A 492 23.63 4.63 -9.18
C ARG A 492 22.90 4.33 -10.49
N GLU A 493 22.40 3.11 -10.58
CA GLU A 493 21.49 2.71 -11.67
C GLU A 493 20.08 3.08 -11.21
N PHE A 494 19.38 3.91 -11.98
CA PHE A 494 18.00 4.31 -11.66
C PHE A 494 17.06 3.38 -12.42
N GLU A 495 16.13 2.74 -11.74
CA GLU A 495 15.25 1.74 -12.36
C GLU A 495 13.85 2.30 -12.60
N SER A 496 13.27 2.92 -11.58
CA SER A 496 11.88 3.38 -11.67
C SER A 496 11.58 4.50 -10.68
N LEU A 497 10.53 5.26 -10.96
CA LEU A 497 10.08 6.40 -10.17
C LEU A 497 8.57 6.30 -9.97
N ALA A 498 8.14 6.32 -8.71
CA ALA A 498 6.73 6.44 -8.33
C ALA A 498 6.49 7.72 -7.52
N PHE A 499 5.23 8.08 -7.31
CA PHE A 499 4.85 9.28 -6.58
C PHE A 499 3.80 9.00 -5.52
N ASP A 500 3.91 9.66 -4.37
CA ASP A 500 2.76 9.82 -3.48
C ASP A 500 1.83 10.94 -3.97
N GLN A 501 0.69 11.11 -3.30
CA GLN A 501 -0.33 12.09 -3.68
C GLN A 501 0.14 13.53 -3.51
N GLU A 502 1.10 13.76 -2.62
CA GLU A 502 1.74 15.06 -2.40
C GLU A 502 2.81 15.38 -3.46
N GLY A 503 3.19 14.40 -4.29
CA GLY A 503 4.12 14.56 -5.40
C GLY A 503 5.59 14.35 -5.03
N TYR A 504 5.89 13.75 -3.87
CA TYR A 504 7.23 13.29 -3.56
C TYR A 504 7.58 12.09 -4.45
N GLY A 505 8.75 12.14 -5.07
CA GLY A 505 9.26 11.05 -5.90
C GLY A 505 9.92 9.97 -5.05
N TYR A 506 9.53 8.72 -5.31
CA TYR A 506 10.09 7.49 -4.75
C TYR A 506 10.88 6.79 -5.86
N LEU A 507 12.20 6.94 -5.82
CA LEU A 507 13.11 6.42 -6.83
C LEU A 507 13.70 5.09 -6.39
N LEU A 508 13.54 4.07 -7.22
CA LEU A 508 14.23 2.79 -7.08
C LEU A 508 15.62 2.88 -7.73
N ALA A 509 16.66 2.55 -6.97
CA ALA A 509 18.03 2.52 -7.46
C ALA A 509 18.75 1.22 -7.08
N LEU A 510 19.71 0.75 -7.88
CA LEU A 510 20.41 -0.52 -7.66
C LEU A 510 21.87 -0.37 -7.21
N TRP A 511 22.42 -1.52 -6.79
CA TRP A 511 23.80 -1.79 -6.36
C TRP A 511 24.26 -1.11 -5.06
N PRO A 512 23.60 -1.32 -3.91
CA PRO A 512 22.52 -2.28 -3.63
C PRO A 512 21.13 -1.73 -3.97
N PRO A 513 20.07 -2.58 -4.00
CA PRO A 513 18.72 -2.10 -4.21
C PRO A 513 18.24 -1.22 -3.05
N GLU A 514 17.69 -0.07 -3.41
CA GLU A 514 17.46 1.02 -2.49
C GLU A 514 16.26 1.83 -2.96
N LEU A 515 15.38 2.18 -2.01
CA LEU A 515 14.33 3.15 -2.25
C LEU A 515 14.78 4.51 -1.72
N MET A 516 14.88 5.48 -2.62
CA MET A 516 15.18 6.87 -2.29
C MET A 516 13.90 7.71 -2.36
N VAL A 517 13.83 8.76 -1.57
CA VAL A 517 12.73 9.73 -1.60
C VAL A 517 13.25 11.14 -1.83
N SER A 518 12.54 11.92 -2.64
CA SER A 518 12.85 13.33 -2.85
C SER A 518 12.64 14.14 -1.56
N SER A 519 13.46 15.16 -1.32
CA SER A 519 13.35 16.06 -0.17
C SER A 519 12.17 17.03 -0.21
N LYS A 520 11.61 17.25 -1.40
CA LYS A 520 10.43 18.06 -1.68
C LYS A 520 9.70 17.50 -2.91
N PRO A 521 8.40 17.77 -3.09
CA PRO A 521 7.66 17.33 -4.27
C PRO A 521 8.37 17.71 -5.57
N LEU A 522 8.39 16.80 -6.55
CA LEU A 522 9.03 17.04 -7.85
C LEU A 522 8.11 17.90 -8.72
N ASN A 523 8.64 18.96 -9.32
CA ASN A 523 7.90 19.94 -10.13
C ASN A 523 8.35 20.03 -11.58
#